data_AF-A0A2D7AUL9-F1
#
_entry.id   AF-A0A2D7AUL9-F1
#
_cell.length_a   1.000
_cell.length_b   1.000
_cell.length_c   1.000
_cell.angle_alpha   90.00
_cell.angle_beta   90.00
_cell.angle_gamma   90.00
#
_symmetry.space_group_name_H-M   'P 1'
#
loop_
_entity.id
_entity.type
_entity.pdbx_description
1 polymer ?
#
loop_
_entity_poly.entity_id
_entity_poly.type
_entity_poly.pdbx_seq_one_letter_code
_entity_poly.pdbx_strand_id
1 'polypeptide(L)'
;MKEALETTTPFLTVDPMVSYRLEPVFNALENNCWKDVVLEDDELRIRLASQGVANPEDRSSMKWDDANLFFVSCIDTTENNRSKPLEAGISKERFGRFPYGDGSPLTYLRDWIRESRREPEKLEVMSELMEKLATCMSGTSMERGTGRLDMRGWLTLEEVTTLRKTLASKCWTPSAEEPLDGGCQDAAKHLLALLRAAEKRRCGVLLRVHN
;
A
#
# COMPACT_ATOMS: atom_id res chain seq x y z
N MET A 1 0.93 -34.72 16.61
CA MET A 1 0.55 -34.02 15.37
C MET A 1 0.27 -32.54 15.69
N LYS A 2 1.32 -31.78 15.99
CA LYS A 2 1.28 -30.34 16.28
C LYS A 2 2.64 -29.77 15.87
N GLU A 3 2.96 -29.90 14.59
CA GLU A 3 4.20 -29.38 13.99
C GLU A 3 4.03 -29.40 12.46
N ALA A 4 3.06 -28.62 11.98
CA ALA A 4 2.84 -28.37 10.54
C ALA A 4 1.89 -27.18 10.30
N LEU A 5 1.93 -26.14 11.15
CA LEU A 5 1.27 -24.87 10.85
C LEU A 5 2.34 -23.86 10.41
N GLU A 6 2.72 -24.06 9.15
CA GLU A 6 3.07 -23.03 8.16
C GLU A 6 4.20 -22.05 8.51
N THR A 7 5.41 -22.50 8.20
CA THR A 7 6.65 -21.72 8.04
C THR A 7 6.66 -20.79 6.81
N THR A 8 5.51 -20.28 6.36
CA THR A 8 5.47 -19.38 5.20
C THR A 8 5.82 -17.97 5.63
N THR A 9 6.93 -17.43 5.11
CA THR A 9 7.31 -16.02 5.23
C THR A 9 6.09 -15.12 4.95
N PRO A 10 5.88 -14.03 5.71
CA PRO A 10 4.78 -13.10 5.47
C PRO A 10 4.70 -12.72 4.00
N PHE A 11 3.49 -12.75 3.46
CA PHE A 11 3.24 -12.47 2.05
C PHE A 11 2.76 -11.04 1.89
N LEU A 12 3.44 -10.21 1.10
CA LEU A 12 3.03 -8.82 0.85
C LEU A 12 2.26 -8.65 -0.46
N THR A 13 1.27 -7.76 -0.46
CA THR A 13 0.58 -7.32 -1.68
C THR A 13 0.50 -5.81 -1.78
N VAL A 14 0.50 -5.31 -3.02
CA VAL A 14 0.17 -3.92 -3.33
C VAL A 14 -1.19 -3.91 -4.03
N ASP A 15 -2.16 -3.28 -3.39
CA ASP A 15 -3.52 -3.17 -3.89
C ASP A 15 -3.76 -1.76 -4.47
N PRO A 16 -4.45 -1.64 -5.62
CA PRO A 16 -4.75 -0.34 -6.23
C PRO A 16 -5.87 0.36 -5.46
N MET A 17 -5.71 1.66 -5.25
CA MET A 17 -6.63 2.45 -4.43
C MET A 17 -7.15 3.68 -5.18
N VAL A 18 -8.41 4.05 -4.93
CA VAL A 18 -9.00 5.30 -5.38
C VAL A 18 -8.26 6.45 -4.72
N SER A 19 -7.34 7.08 -5.46
CA SER A 19 -6.32 7.96 -4.88
C SER A 19 -6.89 9.13 -4.08
N TYR A 20 -7.94 9.76 -4.59
CA TYR A 20 -8.49 10.98 -3.98
C TYR A 20 -9.25 10.68 -2.67
N ARG A 21 -9.56 9.40 -2.39
CA ARG A 21 -10.21 8.97 -1.14
C ARG A 21 -9.22 8.67 -0.01
N LEU A 22 -7.97 8.36 -0.32
CA LEU A 22 -7.00 7.86 0.67
C LEU A 22 -6.83 8.82 1.85
N GLU A 23 -6.45 10.07 1.57
CA GLU A 23 -6.20 11.09 2.59
C GLU A 23 -7.50 11.51 3.34
N PRO A 24 -8.62 11.84 2.66
CA PRO A 24 -9.85 12.20 3.37
C PRO A 24 -10.40 11.08 4.25
N VAL A 25 -10.44 9.83 3.76
CA VAL A 25 -10.98 8.70 4.51
C VAL A 25 -10.08 8.38 5.72
N PHE A 26 -8.76 8.38 5.54
CA PHE A 26 -7.81 8.17 6.64
C PHE A 26 -8.04 9.20 7.75
N ASN A 27 -8.03 10.49 7.39
CA ASN A 27 -8.19 11.58 8.34
C ASN A 27 -9.56 11.58 9.02
N ALA A 28 -10.61 11.19 8.30
CA ALA A 28 -11.96 11.16 8.85
C ALA A 28 -12.17 10.04 9.88
N LEU A 29 -11.50 8.89 9.71
CA LEU A 29 -11.53 7.79 10.67
C LEU A 29 -10.71 8.12 11.94
N GLU A 30 -9.57 8.80 11.81
CA GLU A 30 -8.78 9.22 12.97
C GLU A 30 -9.42 10.39 13.74
N ASN A 31 -10.03 11.35 13.03
CA ASN A 31 -10.51 12.60 13.63
C ASN A 31 -12.04 12.67 13.82
N ASN A 32 -12.76 11.58 13.61
CA ASN A 32 -14.23 11.50 13.72
C ASN A 32 -15.01 12.45 12.77
N CYS A 33 -14.46 12.73 11.58
CA CYS A 33 -15.10 13.57 10.53
C CYS A 33 -15.75 12.74 9.42
N TRP A 34 -16.14 11.48 9.70
CA TRP A 34 -16.64 10.51 8.72
C TRP A 34 -17.81 11.02 7.87
N LYS A 35 -18.76 11.70 8.51
CA LYS A 35 -19.99 12.17 7.85
C LYS A 35 -19.68 13.10 6.67
N ASP A 36 -18.71 14.00 6.83
CA ASP A 36 -18.38 15.01 5.83
C ASP A 36 -17.82 14.35 4.57
N VAL A 37 -16.90 13.38 4.74
CA VAL A 37 -16.32 12.64 3.61
C VAL A 37 -17.37 11.86 2.82
N VAL A 38 -18.35 11.26 3.49
CA VAL A 38 -19.42 10.51 2.81
C VAL A 38 -20.41 11.44 2.08
N LEU A 39 -20.66 12.64 2.63
CA LEU A 39 -21.53 13.64 1.98
C LEU A 39 -20.86 14.29 0.77
N GLU A 40 -19.54 14.43 0.77
CA GLU A 40 -18.78 15.01 -0.33
C GLU A 40 -18.45 14.01 -1.46
N ASP A 41 -18.60 12.70 -1.21
CA ASP A 41 -18.30 11.63 -2.17
C ASP A 41 -19.52 10.71 -2.40
N ASP A 42 -20.34 11.10 -3.38
CA ASP A 42 -21.55 10.35 -3.77
C ASP A 42 -21.24 8.91 -4.17
N GLU A 43 -20.12 8.66 -4.85
CA GLU A 43 -19.71 7.32 -5.25
C GLU A 43 -19.37 6.45 -4.03
N LEU A 44 -18.70 7.00 -3.01
CA LEU A 44 -18.43 6.30 -1.75
C LEU A 44 -19.74 5.99 -1.02
N ARG A 45 -20.65 6.96 -0.94
CA ARG A 45 -21.96 6.79 -0.31
C ARG A 45 -22.77 5.68 -0.98
N ILE A 46 -22.85 5.69 -2.31
CA ILE A 46 -23.53 4.65 -3.11
C ILE A 46 -22.86 3.28 -2.88
N ARG A 47 -21.52 3.25 -2.87
CA ARG A 47 -20.75 2.03 -2.66
C ARG A 47 -21.06 1.41 -1.30
N LEU A 48 -20.99 2.18 -0.22
CA LEU A 48 -21.28 1.70 1.14
C LEU A 48 -22.72 1.17 1.25
N ALA A 49 -23.69 1.91 0.68
CA ALA A 49 -25.08 1.46 0.63
C ALA A 49 -25.22 0.13 -0.12
N SER A 50 -24.54 -0.03 -1.27
CA SER A 50 -24.55 -1.28 -2.05
C SER A 50 -23.95 -2.48 -1.31
N GLN A 51 -23.09 -2.24 -0.32
CA GLN A 51 -22.49 -3.26 0.54
C GLN A 51 -23.32 -3.53 1.82
N GLY A 52 -24.52 -2.97 1.92
CA GLY A 52 -25.45 -3.22 3.03
C GLY A 52 -25.35 -2.24 4.20
N VAL A 53 -24.65 -1.11 4.04
CA VAL A 53 -24.62 -0.04 5.05
C VAL A 53 -25.87 0.82 4.89
N ALA A 54 -26.83 0.68 5.81
CA ALA A 54 -28.11 1.39 5.72
C ALA A 54 -27.98 2.92 5.80
N ASN A 55 -27.12 3.42 6.70
CA ASN A 55 -26.86 4.85 6.91
C ASN A 55 -25.36 5.14 6.73
N PRO A 56 -24.85 5.28 5.50
CA PRO A 56 -23.42 5.50 5.24
C PRO A 56 -22.81 6.73 5.94
N GLU A 57 -23.62 7.73 6.28
CA GLU A 57 -23.16 8.95 6.96
C GLU A 57 -22.92 8.76 8.47
N ASP A 58 -23.54 7.74 9.07
CA ASP A 58 -23.49 7.50 10.51
C ASP A 58 -22.48 6.39 10.83
N ARG A 59 -21.23 6.80 11.12
CA ARG A 59 -20.14 5.89 11.52
C ARG A 59 -20.53 5.01 12.70
N SER A 60 -21.28 5.53 13.67
CA SER A 60 -21.64 4.82 14.89
C SER A 60 -22.63 3.68 14.65
N SER A 61 -23.42 3.76 13.58
CA SER A 61 -24.36 2.72 13.16
C SER A 61 -23.68 1.53 12.46
N MET A 62 -22.42 1.69 12.03
CA MET A 62 -21.70 0.67 11.26
C MET A 62 -21.01 -0.34 12.16
N LYS A 63 -21.13 -1.62 11.81
CA LYS A 63 -20.46 -2.73 12.51
C LYS A 63 -19.03 -2.98 12.03
N TRP A 64 -18.60 -2.33 10.96
CA TRP A 64 -17.27 -2.53 10.40
C TRP A 64 -16.22 -1.80 11.26
N ASP A 65 -15.09 -2.44 11.48
CA ASP A 65 -13.91 -1.79 12.04
C ASP A 65 -13.31 -0.80 11.04
N ASP A 66 -12.48 0.13 11.54
CA ASP A 66 -11.93 1.21 10.73
C ASP A 66 -11.02 0.69 9.62
N ALA A 67 -10.28 -0.40 9.86
CA ALA A 67 -9.44 -1.03 8.85
C ALA A 67 -10.27 -1.53 7.65
N ASN A 68 -11.35 -2.28 7.89
CA ASN A 68 -12.23 -2.74 6.82
C ASN A 68 -12.95 -1.58 6.15
N LEU A 69 -13.38 -0.58 6.92
CA LEU A 69 -14.05 0.59 6.38
C LEU A 69 -13.11 1.40 5.46
N PHE A 70 -11.88 1.66 5.88
CA PHE A 70 -10.84 2.29 5.06
C PHE A 70 -10.60 1.49 3.78
N PHE A 71 -10.37 0.18 3.91
CA PHE A 71 -10.05 -0.67 2.77
C PHE A 71 -11.19 -0.69 1.75
N VAL A 72 -12.43 -0.94 2.18
CA VAL A 72 -13.59 -0.98 1.27
C VAL A 72 -13.84 0.38 0.63
N SER A 73 -13.69 1.47 1.37
CA SER A 73 -13.89 2.84 0.86
C SER A 73 -12.90 3.19 -0.24
N CYS A 74 -11.65 2.74 -0.09
CA CYS A 74 -10.55 3.18 -0.93
C CYS A 74 -10.11 2.15 -1.99
N ILE A 75 -10.47 0.86 -1.90
CA ILE A 75 -10.04 -0.15 -2.88
C ILE A 75 -10.64 0.10 -4.28
N ASP A 76 -9.77 0.14 -5.29
CA ASP A 76 -10.15 0.38 -6.69
C ASP A 76 -10.68 -0.92 -7.34
N THR A 77 -11.99 -0.97 -7.54
CA THR A 77 -12.71 -2.14 -8.03
C THR A 77 -13.19 -1.99 -9.47
N THR A 78 -13.51 -3.12 -10.08
CA THR A 78 -14.35 -3.14 -11.30
C THR A 78 -15.78 -2.66 -11.01
N GLU A 79 -16.56 -2.43 -12.07
CA GLU A 79 -18.01 -2.12 -12.00
C GLU A 79 -18.80 -3.17 -11.19
N ASN A 80 -18.34 -4.41 -11.13
CA ASN A 80 -18.96 -5.50 -10.38
C ASN A 80 -18.39 -5.64 -8.95
N ASN A 81 -17.79 -4.60 -8.39
CA ASN A 81 -17.17 -4.57 -7.05
C ASN A 81 -16.08 -5.64 -6.82
N ARG A 82 -15.52 -6.22 -7.89
CA ARG A 82 -14.37 -7.14 -7.77
C ARG A 82 -13.08 -6.37 -7.70
N SER A 83 -12.14 -6.83 -6.88
CA SER A 83 -10.77 -6.30 -6.88
C SER A 83 -10.18 -6.48 -8.28
N LYS A 84 -9.57 -5.41 -8.80
CA LYS A 84 -8.88 -5.43 -10.09
C LYS A 84 -7.39 -5.32 -9.77
N PRO A 85 -6.61 -6.41 -9.79
CA PRO A 85 -5.20 -6.38 -9.47
C PRO A 85 -4.41 -5.46 -10.40
N LEU A 86 -3.23 -5.01 -9.96
CA LEU A 86 -2.27 -4.33 -10.82
C LEU A 86 -1.67 -5.32 -11.84
N GLU A 87 -1.87 -5.07 -13.12
CA GLU A 87 -1.31 -5.88 -14.22
C GLU A 87 0.16 -5.50 -14.48
N ALA A 88 1.02 -5.73 -13.49
CA ALA A 88 2.43 -5.34 -13.51
C ALA A 88 3.37 -6.33 -14.21
N GLY A 89 2.85 -7.47 -14.70
CA GLY A 89 3.66 -8.54 -15.30
C GLY A 89 4.55 -9.28 -14.29
N ILE A 90 4.34 -9.06 -13.00
CA ILE A 90 4.99 -9.77 -11.90
C ILE A 90 3.93 -10.49 -11.07
N SER A 91 4.23 -11.72 -10.63
CA SER A 91 3.32 -12.42 -9.73
C SER A 91 3.33 -11.75 -8.36
N LYS A 92 2.20 -11.84 -7.64
CA LYS A 92 2.14 -11.35 -6.26
C LYS A 92 3.18 -12.05 -5.39
N GLU A 93 3.41 -13.35 -5.58
CA GLU A 93 4.43 -14.13 -4.85
C GLU A 93 5.83 -13.57 -5.05
N ARG A 94 6.17 -13.17 -6.27
CA ARG A 94 7.50 -12.65 -6.59
C ARG A 94 7.79 -11.30 -5.93
N PHE A 95 6.77 -10.45 -5.74
CA PHE A 95 6.91 -9.23 -4.95
C PHE A 95 6.81 -9.52 -3.45
N GLY A 96 5.83 -10.33 -3.06
CA GLY A 96 5.40 -10.51 -1.68
C GLY A 96 6.21 -11.48 -0.85
N ARG A 97 7.18 -12.19 -1.44
CA ARG A 97 8.07 -13.13 -0.73
C ARG A 97 9.52 -12.86 -1.13
N PHE A 98 10.00 -11.65 -0.84
CA PHE A 98 11.38 -11.31 -1.15
C PHE A 98 12.34 -12.24 -0.38
N PRO A 99 13.40 -12.79 -1.00
CA PRO A 99 14.17 -13.88 -0.41
C PRO A 99 15.21 -13.40 0.63
N TYR A 100 14.83 -12.49 1.54
CA TYR A 100 15.69 -11.98 2.61
C TYR A 100 14.88 -11.42 3.79
N GLY A 101 15.44 -11.55 5.00
CA GLY A 101 14.93 -10.88 6.20
C GLY A 101 13.46 -11.18 6.49
N ASP A 102 12.65 -10.13 6.52
CA ASP A 102 11.20 -10.17 6.79
C ASP A 102 10.34 -10.50 5.56
N GLY A 103 10.95 -10.76 4.41
CA GLY A 103 10.25 -11.00 3.15
C GLY A 103 9.82 -9.74 2.40
N SER A 104 10.11 -8.54 2.92
CA SER A 104 9.70 -7.27 2.35
C SER A 104 10.76 -6.70 1.40
N PRO A 105 10.42 -6.48 0.12
CA PRO A 105 11.32 -5.79 -0.80
C PRO A 105 11.52 -4.31 -0.42
N LEU A 106 10.56 -3.69 0.29
CA LEU A 106 10.71 -2.31 0.77
C LEU A 106 11.74 -2.23 1.90
N THR A 107 11.65 -3.14 2.87
CA THR A 107 12.62 -3.22 3.98
C THR A 107 14.02 -3.44 3.41
N TYR A 108 14.15 -4.39 2.47
CA TYR A 108 15.41 -4.65 1.80
C TYR A 108 15.99 -3.41 1.10
N LEU A 109 15.18 -2.71 0.30
CA LEU A 109 15.64 -1.49 -0.37
C LEU A 109 16.13 -0.46 0.63
N ARG A 110 15.37 -0.17 1.68
CA ARG A 110 15.73 0.82 2.69
C ARG A 110 17.03 0.50 3.43
N ASP A 111 17.27 -0.78 3.72
CA ASP A 111 18.45 -1.22 4.44
C ASP A 111 19.71 -1.18 3.57
N TRP A 112 19.56 -1.43 2.26
CA TRP A 112 20.69 -1.75 1.37
C TRP A 112 20.93 -0.76 0.24
N ILE A 113 20.07 0.23 0.00
CA ILE A 113 20.42 1.35 -0.89
C ILE A 113 21.31 2.38 -0.18
N ARG A 114 22.15 3.04 -0.94
CA ARG A 114 22.99 4.15 -0.50
C ARG A 114 22.80 5.34 -1.43
N GLU A 115 23.06 6.52 -0.89
CA GLU A 115 23.13 7.74 -1.67
C GLU A 115 24.14 7.63 -2.80
N SER A 116 23.71 8.02 -4.00
CA SER A 116 24.61 8.23 -5.10
C SER A 116 25.19 9.65 -5.04
N ARG A 117 26.30 9.91 -5.75
CA ARG A 117 26.84 11.27 -5.90
C ARG A 117 25.93 12.24 -6.69
N ARG A 118 24.72 11.83 -7.06
CA ARG A 118 23.79 12.56 -7.93
C ARG A 118 22.44 12.68 -7.23
N GLU A 119 21.87 13.87 -7.24
CA GLU A 119 20.48 14.13 -6.83
C GLU A 119 20.14 13.62 -5.40
N PRO A 120 20.93 13.99 -4.37
CA PRO A 120 20.74 13.53 -2.98
C PRO A 120 19.32 13.82 -2.46
N GLU A 121 18.74 14.96 -2.83
CA GLU A 121 17.38 15.36 -2.48
C GLU A 121 16.31 14.37 -2.95
N LYS A 122 16.56 13.66 -4.06
CA LYS A 122 15.61 12.65 -4.56
C LYS A 122 15.66 11.35 -3.76
N LEU A 123 16.81 11.02 -3.14
CA LEU A 123 16.90 9.86 -2.27
C LEU A 123 16.10 10.09 -0.98
N GLU A 124 16.17 11.29 -0.40
CA GLU A 124 15.39 11.66 0.78
C GLU A 124 13.88 11.49 0.52
N VAL A 125 13.37 12.12 -0.55
CA VAL A 125 11.97 11.97 -0.97
C VAL A 125 11.60 10.51 -1.24
N MET A 126 12.48 9.74 -1.89
CA MET A 126 12.23 8.31 -2.11
C MET A 126 12.12 7.54 -0.80
N SER A 127 12.98 7.85 0.17
CA SER A 127 13.06 7.16 1.45
C SER A 127 11.84 7.48 2.32
N GLU A 128 11.40 8.74 2.33
CA GLU A 128 10.15 9.17 2.98
C GLU A 128 8.92 8.47 2.41
N LEU A 129 8.82 8.35 1.08
CA LEU A 129 7.69 7.67 0.45
C LEU A 129 7.70 6.15 0.68
N MET A 130 8.89 5.52 0.71
CA MET A 130 9.01 4.11 1.08
C MET A 130 8.67 3.88 2.55
N GLU A 131 9.09 4.78 3.44
CA GLU A 131 8.73 4.75 4.86
C GLU A 131 7.20 4.90 5.01
N LYS A 132 6.60 5.94 4.41
CA LYS A 132 5.15 6.15 4.43
C LYS A 132 4.38 4.91 3.97
N LEU A 133 4.78 4.31 2.85
CA LEU A 133 4.14 3.09 2.33
C LEU A 133 4.32 1.89 3.27
N ALA A 134 5.39 1.84 4.05
CA ALA A 134 5.68 0.77 4.99
C ALA A 134 5.02 0.95 6.38
N THR A 135 4.75 2.18 6.82
CA THR A 135 4.42 2.44 8.23
C THR A 135 3.31 3.44 8.50
N CYS A 136 2.72 4.13 7.51
CA CYS A 136 1.74 5.19 7.81
C CYS A 136 0.42 4.70 8.44
N MET A 137 0.17 3.38 8.44
CA MET A 137 -0.95 2.78 9.18
C MET A 137 -0.56 2.30 10.58
N SER A 138 0.74 2.22 10.91
CA SER A 138 1.21 1.66 12.18
C SER A 138 0.70 2.46 13.37
N GLY A 139 0.07 1.77 14.33
CA GLY A 139 -0.49 2.37 15.54
C GLY A 139 -1.87 3.02 15.37
N THR A 140 -2.43 3.04 14.15
CA THR A 140 -3.79 3.55 13.88
C THR A 140 -4.86 2.48 14.10
N SER A 141 -6.13 2.87 14.21
CA SER A 141 -7.25 1.91 14.22
C SER A 141 -7.43 1.16 12.89
N MET A 142 -6.75 1.63 11.83
CA MET A 142 -6.78 1.06 10.49
C MET A 142 -5.66 0.03 10.24
N GLU A 143 -4.67 -0.10 11.13
CA GLU A 143 -3.55 -1.06 10.92
C GLU A 143 -4.06 -2.49 10.76
N ARG A 144 -4.98 -2.92 11.63
CA ARG A 144 -5.45 -4.30 11.70
C ARG A 144 -6.96 -4.36 11.81
N GLY A 145 -7.56 -5.24 11.02
CA GLY A 145 -9.01 -5.43 10.97
C GLY A 145 -9.43 -6.89 11.03
N THR A 146 -10.73 -7.06 11.19
CA THR A 146 -11.42 -8.35 11.04
C THR A 146 -11.07 -8.97 9.68
N GLY A 147 -11.00 -10.31 9.63
CA GLY A 147 -10.65 -11.03 8.40
C GLY A 147 -9.15 -11.08 8.10
N ARG A 148 -8.30 -10.89 9.12
CA ARG A 148 -6.82 -10.83 9.01
C ARG A 148 -6.32 -9.73 8.09
N LEU A 149 -7.06 -8.63 8.00
CA LEU A 149 -6.59 -7.44 7.30
C LEU A 149 -5.43 -6.83 8.11
N ASP A 150 -4.26 -6.73 7.49
CA ASP A 150 -3.05 -6.11 8.05
C ASP A 150 -2.51 -5.13 7.00
N MET A 151 -2.71 -3.84 7.26
CA MET A 151 -2.37 -2.73 6.38
C MET A 151 -1.16 -1.98 6.93
N ARG A 152 -0.19 -1.68 6.06
CA ARG A 152 1.10 -1.09 6.45
C ARG A 152 1.17 0.39 6.13
N GLY A 153 0.79 0.75 4.92
CA GLY A 153 0.78 2.14 4.49
C GLY A 153 0.24 2.26 3.07
N TRP A 154 0.01 3.50 2.65
CA TRP A 154 -0.56 3.82 1.36
C TRP A 154 0.10 5.06 0.75
N LEU A 155 -0.03 5.20 -0.57
CA LEU A 155 0.43 6.36 -1.32
C LEU A 155 -0.67 6.84 -2.27
N THR A 156 -0.82 8.16 -2.37
CA THR A 156 -1.65 8.79 -3.42
C THR A 156 -1.04 8.58 -4.82
N LEU A 157 -1.79 8.87 -5.87
CA LEU A 157 -1.32 8.85 -7.25
C LEU A 157 -0.10 9.77 -7.47
N GLU A 158 -0.10 10.95 -6.85
CA GLU A 158 1.02 11.88 -6.93
C GLU A 158 2.27 11.27 -6.27
N GLU A 159 2.11 10.69 -5.09
CA GLU A 159 3.18 10.03 -4.36
C GLU A 159 3.68 8.77 -5.09
N VAL A 160 2.79 7.97 -5.66
CA VAL A 160 3.13 6.84 -6.55
C VAL A 160 3.98 7.31 -7.72
N THR A 161 3.58 8.41 -8.35
CA THR A 161 4.29 9.01 -9.48
C THR A 161 5.68 9.48 -9.06
N THR A 162 5.78 10.14 -7.90
CA THR A 162 7.04 10.64 -7.35
C THR A 162 7.97 9.49 -6.97
N LEU A 163 7.49 8.50 -6.20
CA LEU A 163 8.27 7.31 -5.82
C LEU A 163 8.75 6.55 -7.05
N ARG A 164 7.91 6.38 -8.08
CA ARG A 164 8.33 5.74 -9.33
C ARG A 164 9.46 6.52 -10.02
N LYS A 165 9.37 7.86 -10.07
CA LYS A 165 10.38 8.70 -10.72
C LYS A 165 11.70 8.67 -9.95
N THR A 166 11.67 8.78 -8.63
CA THR A 166 12.87 8.75 -7.80
C THR A 166 13.53 7.37 -7.82
N LEU A 167 12.74 6.30 -7.72
CA LEU A 167 13.24 4.91 -7.79
C LEU A 167 13.84 4.55 -9.16
N ALA A 168 13.32 5.12 -10.25
CA ALA A 168 13.89 4.96 -11.59
C ALA A 168 15.05 5.92 -11.90
N SER A 169 15.34 6.86 -11.00
CA SER A 169 16.43 7.82 -11.17
C SER A 169 17.78 7.19 -10.81
N LYS A 170 18.84 7.99 -10.89
CA LYS A 170 20.19 7.58 -10.49
C LYS A 170 20.54 8.06 -9.07
N CYS A 171 19.56 8.46 -8.25
CA CYS A 171 19.82 9.03 -6.91
C CYS A 171 20.34 8.02 -5.89
N TRP A 172 20.27 6.72 -6.20
CA TRP A 172 20.68 5.65 -5.30
C TRP A 172 21.60 4.64 -6.00
N THR A 173 22.37 3.91 -5.20
CA THR A 173 23.17 2.76 -5.61
C THR A 173 23.01 1.63 -4.58
N PRO A 174 23.08 0.35 -4.96
CA PRO A 174 23.20 -0.72 -3.97
C PRO A 174 24.44 -0.51 -3.10
N SER A 175 24.33 -0.89 -1.82
CA SER A 175 25.46 -1.02 -0.91
C SER A 175 26.42 -2.10 -1.41
N ALA A 176 27.73 -1.89 -1.25
CA ALA A 176 28.72 -2.93 -1.52
C ALA A 176 28.59 -4.12 -0.56
N GLU A 177 27.88 -3.94 0.55
CA GLU A 177 27.60 -4.95 1.56
C GLU A 177 26.22 -5.60 1.39
N GLU A 178 25.52 -5.36 0.26
CA GLU A 178 24.22 -5.99 0.08
C GLU A 178 24.33 -7.52 0.14
N PRO A 179 23.45 -8.21 0.89
CA PRO A 179 23.60 -9.64 1.16
C PRO A 179 23.23 -10.50 -0.05
N LEU A 180 22.37 -9.99 -0.93
CA LEU A 180 22.01 -10.64 -2.19
C LEU A 180 22.58 -9.84 -3.35
N ASP A 181 23.41 -10.48 -4.17
CA ASP A 181 23.95 -9.87 -5.39
C ASP A 181 22.82 -9.48 -6.35
N GLY A 182 22.69 -8.17 -6.61
CA GLY A 182 21.62 -7.60 -7.42
C GLY A 182 20.28 -7.50 -6.70
N GLY A 183 20.22 -7.75 -5.40
CA GLY A 183 18.99 -7.76 -4.61
C GLY A 183 18.26 -6.42 -4.65
N CYS A 184 18.99 -5.30 -4.50
CA CYS A 184 18.39 -3.97 -4.61
C CYS A 184 17.78 -3.73 -5.99
N GLN A 185 18.46 -4.17 -7.05
CA GLN A 185 17.98 -3.99 -8.42
C GLN A 185 16.72 -4.81 -8.70
N ASP A 186 16.65 -6.05 -8.22
CA ASP A 186 15.45 -6.90 -8.39
C ASP A 186 14.26 -6.38 -7.57
N ALA A 187 14.49 -5.99 -6.31
CA ALA A 187 13.46 -5.36 -5.47
C ALA A 187 12.91 -4.06 -6.10
N ALA A 188 13.81 -3.16 -6.54
CA ALA A 188 13.44 -1.91 -7.19
C ALA A 188 12.67 -2.17 -8.49
N LYS A 189 13.09 -3.15 -9.30
CA LYS A 189 12.42 -3.53 -10.54
C LYS A 189 10.97 -3.98 -10.30
N HIS A 190 10.72 -4.80 -9.28
CA HIS A 190 9.37 -5.25 -8.96
C HIS A 190 8.48 -4.11 -8.45
N LEU A 191 9.00 -3.29 -7.54
CA LEU A 191 8.28 -2.13 -7.04
C LEU A 191 7.96 -1.14 -8.19
N LEU A 192 8.93 -0.86 -9.07
CA LEU A 192 8.73 -0.02 -10.26
C LEU A 192 7.64 -0.56 -11.19
N ALA A 193 7.55 -1.88 -11.39
CA ALA A 193 6.52 -2.47 -12.23
C ALA A 193 5.11 -2.23 -11.66
N LEU A 194 4.94 -2.40 -10.34
CA LEU A 194 3.68 -2.11 -9.64
C LEU A 194 3.32 -0.63 -9.70
N LEU A 195 4.28 0.26 -9.41
CA LEU A 195 4.05 1.71 -9.44
C LEU A 195 3.72 2.20 -10.85
N ARG A 196 4.36 1.65 -11.90
CA ARG A 196 4.00 1.94 -13.31
C ARG A 196 2.58 1.49 -13.64
N ALA A 197 2.17 0.30 -13.18
CA ALA A 197 0.82 -0.19 -13.39
C ALA A 197 -0.22 0.69 -12.69
N ALA A 198 0.08 1.14 -11.46
CA ALA A 198 -0.78 2.03 -10.68
C ALA A 198 -0.90 3.42 -11.33
N GLU A 199 0.22 4.04 -11.72
CA GLU A 199 0.26 5.33 -12.42
C GLU A 199 -0.51 5.27 -13.75
N LYS A 200 -0.32 4.20 -14.55
CA LYS A 200 -1.07 3.99 -15.80
C LYS A 200 -2.58 3.93 -15.57
N ARG A 201 -3.00 3.36 -14.43
CA ARG A 201 -4.41 3.28 -14.02
C ARG A 201 -4.91 4.54 -13.31
N ARG A 202 -4.02 5.50 -13.00
CA ARG A 202 -4.31 6.70 -12.22
C ARG A 202 -4.85 6.39 -10.81
N CYS A 203 -4.33 5.35 -10.19
CA CYS A 203 -4.70 4.96 -8.84
C CYS A 203 -3.55 5.19 -7.85
N GLY A 204 -3.89 5.36 -6.57
CA GLY A 204 -2.95 5.21 -5.47
C GLY A 204 -2.68 3.73 -5.19
N VAL A 205 -1.93 3.45 -4.13
CA VAL A 205 -1.62 2.08 -3.70
C VAL A 205 -1.69 1.91 -2.19
N LEU A 206 -1.95 0.68 -1.75
CA LEU A 206 -1.90 0.24 -0.35
C LEU A 206 -1.01 -1.01 -0.24
N LEU A 207 -0.08 -1.01 0.71
CA LEU A 207 0.71 -2.18 1.08
C LEU A 207 0.00 -2.97 2.19
N ARG A 208 -0.20 -4.27 1.96
CA ARG A 208 -0.79 -5.19 2.93
C ARG A 208 0.10 -6.40 3.16
N VAL A 209 -0.02 -6.97 4.35
CA VAL A 209 0.63 -8.21 4.75
C VAL A 209 -0.43 -9.29 4.96
N HIS A 210 -0.10 -10.52 4.58
CA HIS A 210 -0.91 -11.70 4.77
C HIS A 210 -0.15 -12.67 5.66
N ASN A 211 -0.73 -12.97 6.82
CA ASN A 211 -0.20 -13.85 7.87
C ASN A 211 -1.06 -15.11 8.06
#